data_AF-A0A0E3NQM2-F1
#
_entry.id   AF-A0A0E3NQM2-F1
#
_cell.length_a   1.000
_cell.length_b   1.000
_cell.length_c   1.000
_cell.angle_alpha   90.00
_cell.angle_beta   90.00
_cell.angle_gamma   90.00
#
_symmetry.space_group_name_H-M   'P 1'
#
loop_
_entity.id
_entity.type
_entity.pdbx_description
1 polymer ?
#
loop_
_entity_poly.entity_id
_entity_poly.type
_entity_poly.pdbx_seq_one_letter_code
_entity_poly.pdbx_strand_id
1 'polypeptide(L)' 'MWSGKHHRTVKGMGLVTLVWTNGTTVISIDFRIYNIDEEDKTKNDHFLDMLDKAEERGFNPEFVLFDT' A
#
# COMPACT_ATOMS: atom_id res chain seq x y z
N MET A 1 -15.51 2.83 -2.96
CA MET A 1 -14.33 3.47 -3.63
C MET A 1 -14.75 4.11 -4.96
N TRP A 2 -14.33 5.33 -5.29
CA TRP A 2 -14.50 5.90 -6.65
C TRP A 2 -13.49 5.26 -7.60
N SER A 3 -13.96 4.59 -8.66
CA SER A 3 -13.06 4.09 -9.69
C SER A 3 -12.93 5.13 -10.78
N GLY A 4 -11.72 5.67 -10.97
CA GLY A 4 -11.40 6.52 -12.12
C GLY A 4 -11.59 5.79 -13.46
N LYS A 5 -11.35 4.47 -13.49
CA LYS A 5 -11.56 3.64 -14.70
C LYS A 5 -13.04 3.51 -15.07
N HIS A 6 -13.90 3.29 -14.08
CA HIS A 6 -15.34 3.09 -14.31
C HIS A 6 -16.17 4.36 -14.15
N HIS A 7 -15.55 5.49 -13.76
CA HIS A 7 -16.19 6.76 -13.40
C HIS A 7 -17.43 6.58 -12.51
N ARG A 8 -17.33 5.67 -11.52
CA ARG A 8 -18.42 5.40 -10.58
C ARG A 8 -17.88 4.84 -9.27
N THR A 9 -18.70 4.93 -8.23
CA THR A 9 -18.48 4.17 -7.00
C THR A 9 -18.63 2.68 -7.28
N VAL A 10 -17.58 1.93 -6.99
CA VAL A 10 -17.58 0.46 -7.01
C VAL A 10 -17.34 -0.04 -5.59
N LYS A 11 -18.10 -1.07 -5.23
CA LYS A 11 -17.79 -1.94 -4.11
C LYS A 11 -16.68 -2.88 -4.55
N GLY A 12 -15.57 -2.88 -3.83
CA GLY A 12 -14.40 -3.66 -4.20
C GLY A 12 -13.38 -3.70 -3.09
N MET A 13 -12.65 -4.82 -3.03
CA MET A 13 -11.49 -4.97 -2.17
C MET A 13 -10.35 -4.11 -2.72
N GLY A 14 -9.76 -3.28 -1.87
CA GLY A 14 -8.54 -2.55 -2.16
C GLY A 14 -7.32 -3.47 -2.06
N LEU A 15 -6.31 -3.21 -2.87
CA LEU A 15 -4.99 -3.84 -2.77
C LEU A 15 -3.95 -2.72 -2.66
N VAL A 16 -3.12 -2.78 -1.63
CA VAL A 16 -1.91 -1.97 -1.52
C VAL A 16 -0.71 -2.90 -1.53
N THR A 17 0.34 -2.52 -2.25
CA THR A 17 1.59 -3.29 -2.35
C THR A 17 2.75 -2.37 -2.04
N LEU A 18 3.63 -2.77 -1.13
CA LEU A 18 4.88 -2.09 -0.83
C LEU A 18 6.00 -2.78 -1.60
N VAL A 19 6.70 -1.99 -2.40
CA VAL A 19 7.80 -2.43 -3.25
C VAL A 19 9.05 -1.71 -2.82
N TRP A 20 10.14 -2.46 -2.67
CA TRP A 20 11.46 -1.92 -2.38
C TRP A 20 12.39 -2.11 -3.58
N THR A 21 13.31 -1.15 -3.75
CA THR A 21 14.35 -1.19 -4.78
C THR A 21 15.65 -0.59 -4.28
N ASN A 22 16.77 -1.12 -4.78
CA ASN A 22 18.11 -0.54 -4.62
C ASN A 22 18.64 0.09 -5.93
N GLY A 23 17.76 0.34 -6.91
CA GLY A 23 18.12 0.86 -8.22
C GLY A 23 18.48 -0.21 -9.27
N THR A 24 18.74 -1.46 -8.86
CA THR A 24 19.00 -2.58 -9.78
C THR A 24 17.98 -3.71 -9.64
N THR A 25 17.48 -3.93 -8.44
CA THR A 25 16.54 -5.00 -8.10
C THR A 25 15.28 -4.40 -7.53
N VAL A 26 14.13 -4.91 -7.96
CA VAL A 26 12.81 -4.51 -7.49
C VAL A 26 12.12 -5.73 -6.89
N ILE A 27 11.72 -5.65 -5.63
CA ILE A 27 11.02 -6.74 -4.93
C ILE A 27 9.79 -6.21 -4.19
N SER A 28 8.68 -6.96 -4.27
CA SER A 28 7.53 -6.74 -3.40
C SER A 28 7.84 -7.24 -2.00
N ILE A 29 7.75 -6.37 -1.00
CA ILE A 29 8.11 -6.70 0.39
C ILE A 29 6.87 -6.88 1.27
N ASP A 30 5.74 -6.30 0.91
CA ASP A 30 4.47 -6.51 1.60
C ASP A 30 3.29 -6.23 0.65
N PHE A 31 2.15 -6.89 0.89
CA PHE A 31 0.89 -6.59 0.21
C PHE A 31 -0.27 -6.76 1.18
N ARG A 32 -1.30 -5.92 1.05
CA ARG A 32 -2.52 -6.00 1.86
C ARG A 32 -3.73 -5.88 0.98
N ILE A 33 -4.65 -6.82 1.17
CA ILE A 33 -6.00 -6.74 0.65
C ILE A 33 -6.84 -6.18 1.80
N TYR A 34 -7.59 -5.12 1.55
CA TYR A 34 -8.42 -4.47 2.56
C TYR A 34 -9.80 -4.17 2.00
N ASN A 35 -10.84 -4.28 2.83
CA ASN A 35 -12.19 -3.94 2.42
C ASN A 35 -12.53 -2.50 2.82
N ILE A 36 -12.62 -1.60 1.84
CA ILE A 36 -12.92 -0.19 2.10
C ILE A 36 -14.31 0.04 2.70
N ASP A 37 -15.25 -0.87 2.45
CA ASP A 37 -16.63 -0.72 2.89
C ASP A 37 -16.87 -1.32 4.29
N GLU A 38 -15.92 -2.09 4.83
CA GLU A 38 -16.06 -2.82 6.11
C GLU A 38 -14.93 -2.56 7.11
N GLU A 39 -13.80 -1.99 6.69
CA GLU A 39 -12.68 -1.66 7.58
C GLU A 39 -12.61 -0.18 7.94
N ASP A 40 -12.35 0.11 9.21
CA ASP A 40 -12.09 1.47 9.72
C ASP A 40 -10.71 2.03 9.32
N LYS A 41 -9.87 1.22 8.67
CA LYS A 41 -8.52 1.61 8.22
C LYS A 41 -8.53 2.09 6.77
N THR A 42 -7.95 3.26 6.56
CA THR A 42 -7.75 3.85 5.23
C THR A 42 -6.53 3.22 4.53
N LYS A 43 -6.39 3.49 3.22
CA LYS A 43 -5.18 3.14 2.45
C LYS A 43 -3.90 3.66 3.11
N ASN A 44 -3.97 4.85 3.71
CA ASN A 44 -2.83 5.50 4.34
C ASN A 44 -2.48 4.82 5.67
N ASP A 45 -3.47 4.39 6.45
CA ASP A 45 -3.25 3.62 7.68
C ASP A 45 -2.57 2.29 7.37
N HIS A 46 -3.06 1.60 6.32
CA HIS A 46 -2.42 0.38 5.84
C HIS A 46 -0.99 0.62 5.37
N PHE A 47 -0.74 1.72 4.68
CA PHE A 47 0.59 2.10 4.21
C PHE A 47 1.56 2.35 5.38
N LEU A 48 1.15 3.12 6.40
CA LEU A 48 1.97 3.37 7.60
C LEU A 48 2.32 2.07 8.31
N ASP A 49 1.34 1.21 8.56
CA ASP A 49 1.58 -0.10 9.17
C ASP A 49 2.53 -0.99 8.32
N MET A 50 2.58 -0.80 7.00
CA MET A 50 3.50 -1.53 6.11
C MET A 50 4.93 -1.00 6.24
N LEU A 51 5.10 0.31 6.49
CA LEU A 51 6.40 0.90 6.75
C LEU A 51 6.97 0.43 8.09
N ASP A 52 6.15 0.38 9.15
CA ASP A 52 6.57 -0.13 10.46
C ASP A 52 7.09 -1.57 10.34
N LYS A 53 6.36 -2.43 9.62
CA LYS A 53 6.80 -3.81 9.34
C LYS A 53 8.06 -3.88 8.49
N ALA A 54 8.27 -2.94 7.57
CA ALA A 54 9.49 -2.89 6.76
C ALA A 54 10.69 -2.49 7.63
N GLU A 55 10.53 -1.52 8.52
CA GLU A 55 11.56 -1.13 9.50
C GLU A 55 11.91 -2.28 10.44
N GLU A 56 10.90 -2.98 10.99
CA GLU A 56 11.10 -4.19 11.81
C GLU A 56 11.88 -5.29 11.09
N ARG A 57 11.75 -5.38 9.76
CA ARG A 57 12.48 -6.32 8.90
C ARG A 57 13.87 -5.80 8.49
N GLY A 58 14.26 -4.61 8.92
CA GLY A 58 15.57 -4.01 8.66
C GLY A 58 15.68 -3.24 7.35
N PHE A 59 14.57 -2.88 6.70
CA PHE A 59 14.61 -2.00 5.54
C PHE A 59 14.89 -0.56 5.99
N ASN A 60 15.89 0.07 5.39
CA ASN A 60 16.24 1.47 5.64
C ASN A 60 16.43 2.22 4.29
N PRO A 61 15.34 2.54 3.58
CA PRO A 61 15.42 3.22 2.29
C PRO A 61 15.79 4.70 2.48
N GLU A 62 16.53 5.27 1.53
CA GLU A 62 16.84 6.71 1.54
C GLU A 62 15.58 7.57 1.28
N PHE A 63 14.64 7.04 0.50
CA PHE A 63 13.39 7.71 0.16
C PHE A 63 12.22 6.74 0.13
N VAL A 64 11.04 7.24 0.48
CA VAL A 64 9.77 6.53 0.35
C VAL A 64 8.87 7.34 -0.58
N LEU A 65 8.31 6.69 -1.60
CA LEU A 65 7.37 7.31 -2.54
C LEU A 65 5.99 6.67 -2.37
N PHE A 66 4.96 7.50 -2.33
CA PHE A 66 3.57 7.08 -2.18
C PHE A 66 2.65 8.12 -2.81
N ASP A 67 1.54 7.66 -3.40
CA ASP A 67 0.50 8.50 -3.98
C ASP A 67 -0.80 8.36 -3.16
N THR A 68 -1.39 9.49 -2.75
CA THR A 68 -2.53 9.56 -1.81
C THR A 68 -3.86 9.29 -2.48
#